data_AF-A0A9D8YSF0-F1
#
_entry.id   AF-A0A9D8YSF0-F1
#
_cell.length_a   1.000
_cell.length_b   1.000
_cell.length_c   1.000
_cell.angle_alpha   90.00
_cell.angle_beta   90.00
_cell.angle_gamma   90.00
#
_symmetry.space_group_name_H-M   'P 1'
#
loop_
_entity.id
_entity.type
_entity.pdbx_description
1 polymer ?
#
loop_
_entity_poly.entity_id
_entity_poly.type
_entity_poly.pdbx_seq_one_letter_code
_entity_poly.pdbx_strand_id
1 'polypeptide(L)'
;MNINWLYVGLAAFAVYAVIFGRALKKKALTRTGLAVGLGNMLYVVLNLVAPFRGVLDPSYAGYRAGVFDISPGWMVTLVSGSIVVLALTGACLAVRGGRGRRMVLLAAVQVFLLGTIGIPEMISVMADIDQYVIELGEYLRIPGAVAGGLVIGLLVAPPALGLVWSLRRISPESGTVSSS
;
A
#
# COMPACT_ATOMS: atom_id res chain seq x y z
N MET A 1 -16.27 24.18 -8.83
CA MET A 1 -17.14 23.40 -7.93
C MET A 1 -16.30 22.97 -6.75
N ASN A 2 -16.69 23.29 -5.52
CA ASN A 2 -15.90 22.91 -4.33
C ASN A 2 -16.31 21.48 -3.91
N ILE A 3 -15.50 20.49 -4.27
CA ILE A 3 -15.76 19.08 -3.96
C ILE A 3 -15.19 18.80 -2.56
N ASN A 4 -16.04 18.29 -1.66
CA ASN A 4 -15.56 17.85 -0.36
C ASN A 4 -14.86 16.49 -0.48
N TRP A 5 -13.53 16.53 -0.57
CA TRP A 5 -12.67 15.36 -0.72
C TRP A 5 -12.74 14.36 0.45
N LEU A 6 -13.13 14.81 1.64
CA LEU A 6 -13.33 13.92 2.78
C LEU A 6 -14.48 12.94 2.51
N TYR A 7 -15.60 13.41 1.94
CA TYR A 7 -16.73 12.52 1.61
C TYR A 7 -16.38 11.53 0.49
N VAL A 8 -15.63 11.99 -0.53
CA VAL A 8 -15.13 11.10 -1.59
C VAL A 8 -14.21 10.03 -0.99
N GLY A 9 -13.31 10.45 -0.10
CA GLY A 9 -12.44 9.54 0.64
C GLY A 9 -13.24 8.54 1.47
N LEU A 10 -14.17 8.97 2.32
CA LEU A 10 -14.97 8.08 3.15
C LEU A 10 -15.77 7.06 2.32
N ALA A 11 -16.36 7.50 1.20
CA ALA A 11 -17.09 6.61 0.29
C ALA A 11 -16.16 5.56 -0.34
N ALA A 12 -15.01 5.97 -0.88
CA ALA A 12 -14.03 5.06 -1.44
C ALA A 12 -13.48 4.08 -0.38
N PHE A 13 -13.19 4.57 0.82
CA PHE A 13 -12.74 3.75 1.94
C PHE A 13 -13.78 2.68 2.29
N ALA A 14 -15.06 3.06 2.40
CA ALA A 14 -16.13 2.12 2.70
C ALA A 14 -16.20 0.98 1.67
N VAL A 15 -16.07 1.30 0.37
CA VAL A 15 -16.03 0.31 -0.71
C VAL A 15 -14.86 -0.65 -0.52
N TYR A 16 -13.63 -0.15 -0.35
CA TYR A 16 -12.45 -1.01 -0.20
C TYR A 16 -12.45 -1.78 1.12
N ALA A 17 -12.95 -1.21 2.20
CA ALA A 17 -13.12 -1.88 3.49
C ALA A 17 -14.10 -3.05 3.39
N VAL A 18 -15.20 -2.91 2.64
CA VAL A 18 -16.14 -4.03 2.37
C VAL A 18 -15.45 -5.14 1.57
N ILE A 19 -14.66 -4.80 0.55
CA ILE A 19 -13.91 -5.79 -0.26
C ILE A 19 -12.91 -6.54 0.63
N PHE A 20 -12.10 -5.82 1.42
CA PHE A 20 -11.15 -6.40 2.35
C PHE A 20 -11.84 -7.23 3.44
N GLY A 21 -12.94 -6.73 4.01
CA GLY A 21 -13.76 -7.43 5.01
C GLY A 21 -14.34 -8.74 4.49
N ARG A 22 -14.74 -8.81 3.22
CA ARG A 22 -15.14 -10.07 2.58
C ARG A 22 -13.99 -11.05 2.45
N ALA A 23 -12.76 -10.57 2.23
CA ALA A 23 -11.57 -11.42 2.18
C ALA A 23 -11.20 -12.00 3.57
N LEU A 24 -11.45 -11.26 4.66
CA LEU A 24 -11.20 -11.69 6.05
C LEU A 24 -12.05 -12.89 6.49
N LYS A 25 -13.26 -13.07 5.94
CA LYS A 25 -14.19 -14.16 6.35
C LYS A 25 -13.73 -15.58 5.96
N LYS A 26 -12.51 -15.76 5.44
CA LYS A 26 -11.98 -17.04 4.99
C LYS A 26 -11.17 -17.72 6.11
N LYS A 27 -11.28 -19.04 6.27
CA LYS A 27 -10.73 -19.83 7.39
C LYS A 27 -9.19 -19.82 7.56
N ALA A 28 -8.42 -19.24 6.64
CA ALA A 28 -6.95 -19.33 6.62
C ALA A 28 -6.22 -18.07 7.14
N LEU A 29 -6.87 -17.32 8.06
CA LEU A 29 -6.31 -16.09 8.61
C LEU A 29 -5.11 -16.39 9.51
N THR A 30 -3.94 -15.86 9.16
CA THR A 30 -2.74 -15.92 10.01
C THR A 30 -2.44 -14.54 10.57
N ARG A 31 -1.82 -14.44 11.75
CA ARG A 31 -1.42 -13.16 12.35
C ARG A 31 -0.54 -12.34 11.39
N THR A 32 0.43 -12.99 10.74
CA THR A 32 1.28 -12.35 9.72
C THR A 32 0.48 -11.88 8.51
N GLY A 33 -0.41 -12.72 7.97
CA GLY A 33 -1.26 -12.33 6.84
C GLY A 33 -2.20 -11.17 7.16
N LEU A 34 -2.70 -11.09 8.40
CA LEU A 34 -3.50 -9.96 8.87
C LEU A 34 -2.66 -8.68 8.98
N ALA A 35 -1.46 -8.76 9.58
CA ALA A 35 -0.55 -7.61 9.70
C ALA A 35 -0.15 -7.05 8.33
N VAL A 36 0.24 -7.92 7.39
CA VAL A 36 0.55 -7.55 5.99
C VAL A 36 -0.69 -7.00 5.30
N GLY A 37 -1.85 -7.62 5.53
CA GLY A 37 -3.13 -7.19 4.97
C GLY A 37 -3.49 -5.76 5.38
N LEU A 38 -3.42 -5.48 6.68
CA LEU A 38 -3.68 -4.15 7.24
C LEU A 38 -2.64 -3.12 6.77
N GLY A 39 -1.36 -3.49 6.69
CA GLY A 39 -0.33 -2.63 6.15
C GLY A 39 -0.58 -2.23 4.69
N ASN A 40 -0.98 -3.19 3.84
CA ASN A 40 -1.38 -2.86 2.46
C ASN A 40 -2.66 -2.01 2.41
N MET A 41 -3.61 -2.19 3.34
CA MET A 41 -4.78 -1.31 3.44
C MET A 41 -4.40 0.14 3.80
N LEU A 42 -3.28 0.35 4.51
CA LEU A 42 -2.80 1.71 4.76
C LEU A 42 -2.38 2.40 3.47
N TYR A 43 -1.69 1.71 2.56
CA TYR A 43 -1.38 2.23 1.23
C TYR A 43 -2.64 2.62 0.46
N VAL A 44 -3.71 1.83 0.56
CA VAL A 44 -5.02 2.17 -0.02
C VAL A 44 -5.56 3.47 0.57
N VAL A 45 -5.52 3.63 1.90
CA VAL A 45 -6.04 4.82 2.59
C VAL A 45 -5.24 6.08 2.24
N LEU A 46 -3.92 6.00 2.22
CA LEU A 46 -3.05 7.14 1.91
C LEU A 46 -3.20 7.62 0.46
N ASN A 47 -3.54 6.71 -0.45
CA ASN A 47 -3.70 7.00 -1.87
C ASN A 47 -5.15 7.10 -2.31
N LEU A 48 -6.10 7.12 -1.38
CA LEU A 48 -7.50 6.88 -1.65
C LEU A 48 -8.15 7.95 -2.54
N VAL A 49 -7.78 9.21 -2.30
CA VAL A 49 -8.41 10.38 -2.92
C VAL A 49 -7.64 10.85 -4.14
N ALA A 50 -6.32 10.62 -4.19
CA ALA A 50 -5.44 11.04 -5.27
C ALA A 50 -5.96 10.65 -6.68
N PRO A 51 -6.52 9.43 -6.90
CA PRO A 51 -7.01 9.05 -8.21
C PRO A 51 -8.14 9.94 -8.72
N PHE A 52 -9.01 10.38 -7.81
CA PHE A 52 -10.15 11.23 -8.16
C PHE A 52 -9.71 12.67 -8.34
N ARG A 53 -8.82 13.17 -7.46
CA ARG A 53 -8.31 14.55 -7.55
C ARG A 53 -7.55 14.80 -8.85
N GLY A 54 -6.80 13.82 -9.33
CA GLY A 54 -6.06 13.95 -10.59
C GLY A 54 -6.90 14.40 -11.79
N VAL A 55 -8.17 13.99 -11.86
CA VAL A 55 -9.07 14.32 -12.99
C VAL A 55 -10.11 15.37 -12.62
N LEU A 56 -10.60 15.37 -11.37
CA LEU A 56 -11.76 16.15 -10.97
C LEU A 56 -11.39 17.45 -10.23
N ASP A 57 -10.14 17.63 -9.81
CA ASP A 57 -9.67 18.80 -9.07
C ASP A 57 -8.67 19.63 -9.89
N PRO A 58 -9.11 20.74 -10.51
CA PRO A 58 -8.22 21.63 -11.25
C PRO A 58 -7.14 22.29 -10.38
N SER A 59 -7.35 22.32 -9.06
CA SER A 59 -6.42 22.93 -8.08
C SER A 59 -5.50 21.92 -7.42
N TYR A 60 -5.55 20.65 -7.81
CA TYR A 60 -4.67 19.64 -7.25
C TYR A 60 -3.22 19.94 -7.61
N ALA A 61 -2.32 19.90 -6.62
CA ALA A 61 -0.91 20.24 -6.82
C ALA A 61 -0.11 19.15 -7.57
N GLY A 62 -0.67 17.94 -7.69
CA GLY A 62 -0.01 16.78 -8.29
C GLY A 62 0.15 15.65 -7.27
N TYR A 63 0.84 14.60 -7.66
CA TYR A 63 1.05 13.42 -6.85
C TYR A 63 2.54 13.18 -6.63
N ARG A 64 2.95 13.22 -5.36
CA ARG A 64 4.33 12.98 -4.95
C ARG A 64 4.37 11.89 -3.89
N ALA A 65 4.96 10.75 -4.22
CA ALA A 65 5.18 9.65 -3.29
C ALA A 65 6.32 8.75 -3.81
N GLY A 66 7.36 8.59 -3.02
CA GLY A 66 8.56 7.84 -3.39
C GLY A 66 9.16 8.29 -4.73
N VAL A 67 9.24 7.39 -5.72
CA VAL A 67 9.80 7.70 -7.05
C VAL A 67 8.85 8.49 -7.95
N PHE A 68 7.58 8.64 -7.58
CA PHE A 68 6.59 9.31 -8.40
C PHE A 68 6.52 10.78 -8.03
N ASP A 69 6.76 11.64 -9.02
CA ASP A 69 6.49 13.08 -8.99
C ASP A 69 5.74 13.44 -10.28
N ILE A 70 4.42 13.55 -10.19
CA ILE A 70 3.53 13.60 -11.34
C ILE A 70 2.69 14.86 -11.25
N SER A 71 2.77 15.69 -12.29
CA SER A 71 1.96 16.89 -12.45
C SER A 71 0.45 16.54 -12.49
N PRO A 72 -0.44 17.49 -12.15
CA PRO A 72 -1.88 17.26 -12.13
C PRO A 72 -2.41 16.75 -13.48
N GLY A 73 -3.42 15.87 -13.43
CA GLY A 73 -4.08 15.32 -14.62
C GLY A 73 -4.34 13.82 -14.54
N TRP A 74 -4.73 13.23 -15.68
CA TRP A 74 -5.10 11.81 -15.79
C TRP A 74 -3.99 10.82 -15.39
N MET A 75 -2.73 11.22 -15.53
CA MET A 75 -1.59 10.38 -15.13
C MET A 75 -1.55 10.12 -13.63
N VAL A 76 -1.92 11.12 -12.81
CA VAL A 76 -2.10 10.92 -11.36
C VAL A 76 -3.12 9.81 -11.13
N THR A 77 -4.26 9.85 -11.83
CA THR A 77 -5.34 8.87 -11.69
C THR A 77 -4.89 7.46 -11.99
N LEU A 78 -4.13 7.27 -13.07
CA LEU A 78 -3.63 5.95 -13.42
C LEU A 78 -2.59 5.44 -12.42
N VAL A 79 -1.61 6.27 -12.04
CA VAL A 79 -0.53 5.82 -11.16
C VAL A 79 -1.04 5.57 -9.74
N SER A 80 -1.69 6.56 -9.13
CA SER A 80 -2.25 6.39 -7.78
C SER A 80 -3.36 5.33 -7.74
N GLY A 81 -4.19 5.25 -8.80
CA GLY A 81 -5.23 4.22 -8.91
C GLY A 81 -4.65 2.81 -9.01
N SER A 82 -3.55 2.64 -9.77
CA SER A 82 -2.84 1.37 -9.84
C SER A 82 -2.24 0.97 -8.50
N ILE A 83 -1.67 1.92 -7.76
CA ILE A 83 -1.16 1.69 -6.40
C ILE A 83 -2.29 1.22 -5.48
N VAL A 84 -3.45 1.89 -5.50
CA VAL A 84 -4.64 1.49 -4.72
C VAL A 84 -5.10 0.08 -5.06
N VAL A 85 -5.23 -0.24 -6.36
CA VAL A 85 -5.69 -1.56 -6.80
C VAL A 85 -4.69 -2.66 -6.44
N LEU A 86 -3.39 -2.43 -6.64
CA LEU A 86 -2.33 -3.39 -6.29
C LEU A 86 -2.25 -3.59 -4.78
N ALA A 87 -2.29 -2.52 -3.99
CA ALA A 87 -2.29 -2.58 -2.54
C ALA A 87 -3.53 -3.33 -2.01
N LEU A 88 -4.73 -3.02 -2.50
CA LEU A 88 -5.95 -3.75 -2.12
C LEU A 88 -5.87 -5.24 -2.50
N THR A 89 -5.31 -5.54 -3.66
CA THR A 89 -5.10 -6.92 -4.11
C THR A 89 -4.12 -7.64 -3.20
N GLY A 90 -2.99 -7.02 -2.86
CA GLY A 90 -2.01 -7.51 -1.89
C GLY A 90 -2.64 -7.74 -0.52
N ALA A 91 -3.47 -6.80 -0.05
CA ALA A 91 -4.19 -6.91 1.20
C ALA A 91 -5.09 -8.15 1.23
N CYS A 92 -5.90 -8.34 0.17
CA CYS A 92 -6.80 -9.48 0.02
C CYS A 92 -6.04 -10.81 -0.10
N LEU A 93 -4.93 -10.85 -0.84
CA LEU A 93 -4.09 -12.05 -0.97
C LEU A 93 -3.45 -12.43 0.37
N ALA A 94 -2.97 -11.44 1.12
CA ALA A 94 -2.33 -11.67 2.41
C ALA A 94 -3.30 -12.28 3.44
N VAL A 95 -4.51 -11.74 3.56
CA VAL A 95 -5.49 -12.24 4.55
C VAL A 95 -6.13 -13.56 4.15
N ARG A 96 -6.29 -13.82 2.84
CA ARG A 96 -6.79 -15.12 2.37
C ARG A 96 -5.79 -16.24 2.60
N GLY A 97 -4.52 -15.91 2.80
CA GLY A 97 -3.45 -16.88 2.88
C GLY A 97 -3.32 -17.75 1.62
N GLY A 98 -2.45 -18.74 1.69
CA GLY A 98 -2.18 -19.66 0.58
C GLY A 98 -0.70 -19.99 0.44
N ARG A 99 -0.39 -20.69 -0.65
CA ARG A 99 0.96 -21.10 -1.08
C ARG A 99 1.07 -20.97 -2.60
N GLY A 100 2.28 -21.13 -3.13
CA GLY A 100 2.55 -21.17 -4.57
C GLY A 100 2.23 -19.86 -5.28
N ARG A 101 1.50 -19.92 -6.41
CA ARG A 101 1.28 -18.77 -7.33
C ARG A 101 0.67 -17.53 -6.66
N ARG A 102 -0.21 -17.70 -5.66
CA ARG A 102 -0.79 -16.56 -4.92
C ARG A 102 0.26 -15.80 -4.11
N MET A 103 1.25 -16.51 -3.56
CA MET A 103 2.35 -15.92 -2.81
C MET A 103 3.36 -15.25 -3.74
N VAL A 104 3.57 -15.77 -4.95
CA VAL A 104 4.35 -15.07 -5.99
C VAL A 104 3.72 -13.72 -6.32
N LEU A 105 2.40 -13.68 -6.53
CA LEU A 105 1.70 -12.42 -6.81
C LEU A 105 1.78 -11.45 -5.63
N LEU A 106 1.63 -11.93 -4.40
CA LEU A 106 1.79 -11.11 -3.22
C LEU A 106 3.22 -10.54 -3.13
N ALA A 107 4.25 -11.36 -3.36
CA ALA A 107 5.64 -10.94 -3.37
C ALA A 107 5.88 -9.84 -4.41
N ALA A 108 5.35 -9.99 -5.62
CA ALA A 108 5.45 -8.98 -6.68
C ALA A 108 4.82 -7.64 -6.27
N VAL A 109 3.64 -7.68 -5.64
CA VAL A 109 3.01 -6.46 -5.07
C VAL A 109 3.89 -5.82 -4.01
N GLN A 110 4.46 -6.60 -3.09
CA GLN A 110 5.32 -6.05 -2.03
C GLN A 110 6.62 -5.46 -2.58
N VAL A 111 7.25 -6.11 -3.57
CA VAL A 111 8.42 -5.57 -4.28
C VAL A 111 8.08 -4.25 -4.95
N PHE A 112 6.93 -4.17 -5.63
CA PHE A 112 6.48 -2.94 -6.26
C PHE A 112 6.29 -1.81 -5.24
N LEU A 113 5.55 -2.05 -4.15
CA LEU A 113 5.29 -1.03 -3.11
C LEU A 113 6.57 -0.60 -2.38
N LEU A 114 7.48 -1.53 -2.08
CA LEU A 114 8.79 -1.22 -1.51
C LEU A 114 9.65 -0.42 -2.49
N GLY A 115 9.82 -0.91 -3.72
CA GLY A 115 10.73 -0.31 -4.68
C GLY A 115 10.29 1.08 -5.13
N THR A 116 8.98 1.31 -5.23
CA THR A 116 8.46 2.59 -5.73
C THR A 116 8.17 3.61 -4.63
N ILE A 117 7.77 3.17 -3.43
CA ILE A 117 7.40 4.08 -2.33
C ILE A 117 8.27 3.84 -1.10
N GLY A 118 8.27 2.62 -0.56
CA GLY A 118 8.89 2.34 0.74
C GLY A 118 10.38 2.68 0.82
N ILE A 119 11.20 2.14 -0.08
CA ILE A 119 12.66 2.34 -0.11
C ILE A 119 13.02 3.80 -0.39
N PRO A 120 12.45 4.48 -1.42
CA PRO A 120 12.69 5.91 -1.63
C PRO A 120 12.37 6.76 -0.40
N GLU A 121 11.21 6.56 0.23
CA GLU A 121 10.82 7.30 1.44
C GLU A 121 11.76 7.01 2.61
N MET A 122 12.19 5.75 2.78
CA MET A 122 13.19 5.37 3.77
C MET A 122 14.52 6.08 3.54
N ILE A 123 15.00 6.15 2.29
CA ILE A 123 16.23 6.87 1.94
C ILE A 123 16.08 8.35 2.28
N SER A 124 14.94 8.97 1.94
CA SER A 124 14.67 10.37 2.27
C SER A 124 14.67 10.63 3.78
N VAL A 125 14.08 9.73 4.58
CA VAL A 125 14.12 9.80 6.05
C VAL A 125 15.54 9.65 6.59
N MET A 126 16.32 8.71 6.04
CA MET A 126 17.67 8.43 6.53
C MET A 126 18.70 9.50 6.13
N ALA A 127 18.46 10.23 5.04
CA ALA A 127 19.36 11.28 4.58
C ALA A 127 19.37 12.49 5.52
N ASP A 128 18.21 12.87 6.06
CA ASP A 128 18.09 13.99 6.99
C ASP A 128 16.87 13.82 7.91
N ILE A 129 17.04 12.99 8.95
CA ILE A 129 15.95 12.61 9.86
C ILE A 129 15.39 13.81 10.65
N ASP A 130 16.24 14.80 10.94
CA ASP A 130 15.86 15.96 11.75
C ASP A 130 15.02 16.96 10.94
N GLN A 131 15.23 17.01 9.62
CA GLN A 131 14.46 17.87 8.71
C GLN A 131 13.28 17.18 8.03
N TYR A 132 13.13 15.86 8.14
CA TYR A 132 12.03 15.15 7.51
C TYR A 132 10.68 15.51 8.15
N VAL A 133 9.71 15.88 7.32
CA VAL A 133 8.36 16.28 7.76
C VAL A 133 7.32 15.56 6.91
N ILE A 134 6.35 14.93 7.57
CA ILE A 134 5.12 14.46 6.92
C ILE A 134 4.09 15.57 7.01
N GLU A 135 3.56 16.00 5.86
CA GLU A 135 2.44 16.93 5.78
C GLU A 135 1.12 16.16 5.63
N LEU A 136 0.28 16.20 6.66
CA LEU A 136 -1.07 15.61 6.68
C LEU A 136 -2.13 16.69 6.41
N GLY A 137 -1.90 17.50 5.37
CA GLY A 137 -2.70 18.67 5.03
C GLY A 137 -2.15 19.97 5.62
N GLU A 138 -2.94 21.04 5.54
CA GLU A 138 -2.49 22.42 5.79
C GLU A 138 -2.05 22.71 7.24
N TYR A 139 -2.57 21.97 8.22
CA TYR A 139 -2.40 22.29 9.64
C TYR A 139 -1.69 21.23 10.46
N LEU A 140 -1.46 20.03 9.91
CA LEU A 140 -0.89 18.92 10.65
C LEU A 140 0.44 18.49 10.02
N ARG A 141 1.53 18.88 10.68
CA ARG A 141 2.89 18.49 10.33
C ARG A 141 3.45 17.60 11.44
N ILE A 142 3.99 16.45 11.06
CA ILE A 142 4.71 15.57 11.98
C ILE A 142 6.19 15.68 11.62
N PRO A 143 7.04 16.27 12.47
CA PRO A 143 8.45 16.44 12.17
C PRO A 143 9.33 15.32 12.73
N GLY A 144 10.53 15.21 12.17
CA GLY A 144 11.68 14.57 12.78
C GLY A 144 11.59 13.04 12.86
N ALA A 145 12.22 12.49 13.91
CA ALA A 145 12.28 11.06 14.16
C ALA A 145 10.91 10.37 14.27
N VAL A 146 9.86 11.09 14.71
CA VAL A 146 8.50 10.53 14.78
C VAL A 146 7.96 10.27 13.37
N ALA A 147 8.12 11.23 12.45
CA ALA A 147 7.75 11.04 11.06
C ALA A 147 8.55 9.91 10.41
N GLY A 148 9.86 9.87 10.64
CA GLY A 148 10.71 8.77 10.17
C GLY A 148 10.25 7.40 10.69
N GLY A 149 9.92 7.31 11.97
CA GLY A 149 9.38 6.11 12.60
C GLY A 149 8.03 5.69 12.00
N LEU A 150 7.16 6.65 11.69
CA LEU A 150 5.89 6.37 11.00
C LEU A 150 6.12 5.87 9.57
N VAL A 151 7.00 6.49 8.78
CA VAL A 151 7.35 5.99 7.44
C VAL A 151 7.88 4.57 7.50
N ILE A 152 8.85 4.31 8.38
CA ILE A 152 9.45 2.96 8.49
C ILE A 152 8.41 1.96 8.98
N GLY A 153 7.71 2.26 10.07
CA GLY A 153 6.77 1.33 10.70
C GLY A 153 5.51 1.07 9.88
N LEU A 154 5.04 2.07 9.13
CA LEU A 154 3.76 2.02 8.44
C LEU A 154 3.87 1.81 6.93
N LEU A 155 4.92 2.33 6.29
CA LEU A 155 5.15 2.19 4.85
C LEU A 155 6.19 1.10 4.56
N VAL A 156 7.31 1.03 5.27
CA VAL A 156 8.39 0.10 4.90
C VAL A 156 8.23 -1.29 5.49
N ALA A 157 7.93 -1.38 6.79
CA ALA A 157 7.90 -2.62 7.53
C ALA A 157 6.81 -3.60 7.04
N PRO A 158 5.57 -3.19 6.76
CA PRO A 158 4.55 -4.12 6.31
C PRO A 158 4.87 -4.80 4.97
N PRO A 159 5.31 -4.09 3.91
CA PRO A 159 5.67 -4.77 2.68
C PRO A 159 6.98 -5.55 2.77
N ALA A 160 7.95 -5.13 3.60
CA ALA A 160 9.13 -5.95 3.87
C ALA A 160 8.76 -7.29 4.55
N LEU A 161 7.90 -7.24 5.56
CA LEU A 161 7.37 -8.42 6.23
C LEU A 161 6.57 -9.30 5.26
N GLY A 162 5.73 -8.68 4.42
CA GLY A 162 4.94 -9.38 3.42
C GLY A 162 5.80 -10.06 2.34
N LEU A 163 6.89 -9.42 1.93
CA LEU A 163 7.83 -9.99 0.97
C LEU A 163 8.53 -11.21 1.55
N VAL A 164 9.13 -11.09 2.74
CA VAL A 164 9.80 -12.23 3.41
C VAL A 164 8.81 -13.38 3.64
N TRP A 165 7.60 -13.06 4.11
CA TRP A 165 6.57 -14.05 4.39
C TRP A 165 6.07 -14.77 3.13
N SER A 166 5.87 -14.03 2.03
CA SER A 166 5.42 -14.60 0.77
C SER A 166 6.48 -15.49 0.13
N LEU A 167 7.75 -15.06 0.10
CA LEU A 167 8.87 -15.84 -0.43
C LEU A 167 9.00 -17.21 0.28
N ARG A 168 8.87 -17.23 1.61
CA ARG A 168 8.90 -18.48 2.41
C ARG A 168 7.75 -19.45 2.09
N ARG A 169 6.70 -19.00 1.40
CA ARG A 169 5.51 -19.81 1.06
C ARG A 169 5.38 -20.09 -0.44
N ILE A 170 6.38 -19.72 -1.24
CA ILE A 170 6.43 -20.03 -2.67
C ILE A 170 6.92 -21.48 -2.92
N SER A 171 7.49 -22.17 -1.92
CA SER A 171 8.08 -23.50 -2.07
C SER A 171 7.25 -24.45 -2.93
N PRO A 172 7.90 -25.21 -3.84
CA PRO A 172 7.20 -26.11 -4.75
C PRO A 172 6.39 -27.11 -3.94
N GLU A 173 5.17 -27.41 -4.38
CA GLU A 173 4.60 -28.72 -4.07
C GLU A 173 5.62 -29.73 -4.60
N SER A 174 6.43 -30.30 -3.71
CA SER A 174 7.28 -31.43 -4.04
C SER A 174 6.33 -32.50 -4.54
N GLY A 175 6.27 -32.62 -5.87
CA GLY A 175 5.49 -33.63 -6.54
C GLY A 175 5.91 -34.96 -5.94
N THR A 176 5.04 -35.54 -5.13
CA THR A 176 5.06 -36.97 -4.87
C THR A 176 4.86 -37.61 -6.23
N VAL A 177 5.98 -37.86 -6.92
CA VAL A 177 6.04 -38.82 -8.00
C VAL A 177 5.73 -40.14 -7.32
N SER A 178 4.46 -40.55 -7.36
CA SER A 178 4.10 -41.91 -6.98
C SER A 178 4.74 -42.82 -8.02
N SER A 179 5.88 -43.39 -7.69
CA SER A 179 6.43 -44.52 -8.41
C SER A 179 5.45 -45.70 -8.22
N SER A 180 4.56 -45.86 -9.20
CA SER A 180 3.81 -47.10 -9.44
C SER A 180 4.68 -48.09 -10.20
#